data_AF-A0A357AFY5-F1
#
_entry.id   AF-A0A357AFY5-F1
#
_cell.length_a   1.000
_cell.length_b   1.000
_cell.length_c   1.000
_cell.angle_alpha   90.00
_cell.angle_beta   90.00
_cell.angle_gamma   90.00
#
_symmetry.space_group_name_H-M   'P 1'
#
loop_
_entity.id
_entity.type
_entity.pdbx_description
1 polymer ?
#
loop_
_entity_poly.entity_id
_entity_poly.type
_entity_poly.pdbx_seq_one_letter_code
_entity_poly.pdbx_strand_id
1 'polypeptide(L)'
;MRNRSKYVTGAILVIFGILIISGNLGFFDISWIFRLTWPMIVIGISFLFFLGYFTRRPYGAGLLVPAGILLTVGITLLLGETFSYEWVWPGFIAAPAVGLWLLYTFGDRAPGLLVPIGILLTTAGICLFATVFNAWDIVWPGFIMAPAIGLFLLYLAGNREPGLLIPVFILTSISVLLFSIFCLGRFAWTFKYIAGGALVFAGLATILKKPGDSNHNGY
;
A
#
# COMPACT_ATOMS: atom_id res chain seq x y z
N MET A 1 -49.30 29.24 33.51
CA MET A 1 -49.14 28.47 32.24
C MET A 1 -47.75 27.81 32.11
N ARG A 2 -47.22 27.12 33.15
CA ARG A 2 -45.81 26.66 33.24
C ARG A 2 -45.64 25.12 33.28
N ASN A 3 -46.53 24.37 32.62
CA ASN A 3 -46.44 22.90 32.60
C ASN A 3 -46.41 22.30 31.19
N ARG A 4 -47.02 22.97 30.19
CA ARG A 4 -47.07 22.49 28.79
C ARG A 4 -45.67 22.35 28.16
N SER A 5 -44.72 23.21 28.52
CA SER A 5 -43.33 23.12 28.04
C SER A 5 -42.62 21.83 28.48
N LYS A 6 -42.85 21.34 29.70
CA LYS A 6 -42.21 20.10 30.20
C LYS A 6 -42.70 18.85 29.47
N TYR A 7 -43.99 18.80 29.14
CA TYR A 7 -44.57 17.73 28.32
C TYR A 7 -44.09 17.79 26.87
N VAL A 8 -43.91 18.99 26.30
CA VAL A 8 -43.36 19.17 24.95
C VAL A 8 -41.88 18.76 24.90
N THR A 9 -41.08 19.15 25.90
CA THR A 9 -39.67 18.74 26.00
C THR A 9 -39.56 17.22 26.19
N GLY A 10 -40.42 16.61 27.01
CA GLY A 10 -40.46 15.15 27.19
C GLY A 10 -40.89 14.41 25.91
N ALA A 11 -41.92 14.89 25.22
CA ALA A 11 -42.38 14.29 23.96
C ALA A 11 -41.30 14.37 22.87
N ILE A 12 -40.59 15.49 22.78
CA ILE A 12 -39.45 15.65 21.86
C ILE A 12 -38.34 14.63 22.21
N LEU A 13 -38.05 14.42 23.50
CA LEU A 13 -37.02 13.46 23.93
C LEU A 13 -37.40 12.01 23.59
N VAL A 14 -38.67 11.65 23.75
CA VAL A 14 -39.19 10.31 23.43
C VAL A 14 -39.15 10.07 21.93
N ILE A 15 -39.54 11.05 21.11
CA ILE A 15 -39.46 10.96 19.65
C ILE A 15 -38.00 10.83 19.21
N PHE A 16 -37.08 11.58 19.81
CA PHE A 16 -35.65 11.49 19.52
C PHE A 16 -35.07 10.13 19.91
N GLY A 17 -35.50 9.58 21.05
CA GLY A 17 -35.13 8.24 21.51
C GLY A 17 -35.63 7.14 20.56
N ILE A 18 -36.87 7.24 20.10
CA ILE A 18 -37.44 6.31 19.11
C ILE A 18 -36.70 6.42 17.78
N LEU A 19 -36.32 7.62 17.35
CA LEU A 19 -35.54 7.82 16.11
C LEU A 19 -34.13 7.21 16.21
N ILE A 20 -33.46 7.35 17.35
CA ILE A 20 -32.14 6.76 17.60
C ILE A 20 -32.23 5.22 17.60
N ILE A 21 -33.28 4.66 18.20
CA ILE A 21 -33.51 3.20 18.21
C ILE A 21 -33.92 2.70 16.82
N SER A 22 -34.61 3.53 16.03
CA SER A 22 -35.05 3.22 14.67
C SER A 22 -33.96 3.45 13.60
N GLY A 23 -32.72 3.77 13.99
CA GLY A 23 -31.56 3.87 13.08
C GLY A 23 -31.16 2.56 12.39
N ASN A 24 -31.96 1.49 12.53
CA ASN A 24 -31.78 0.22 11.85
C ASN A 24 -32.97 -0.11 10.92
N LEU A 25 -33.47 0.88 10.18
CA LEU A 25 -34.33 0.62 9.03
C LEU A 25 -33.43 0.30 7.83
N GLY A 26 -33.27 -0.99 7.56
CA GLY A 26 -32.36 -1.61 6.59
C GLY A 26 -32.57 -1.26 5.10
N PHE A 27 -32.99 -0.03 4.78
CA PHE A 27 -32.93 0.53 3.43
C PHE A 27 -31.61 1.28 3.15
N PHE A 28 -30.91 1.70 4.20
CA PHE A 28 -29.56 2.26 4.14
C PHE A 28 -28.75 1.69 5.29
N ASP A 29 -27.76 0.84 5.01
CA ASP A 29 -26.76 0.45 6.01
C ASP A 29 -26.03 1.73 6.45
N ILE A 30 -26.46 2.31 7.57
CA ILE A 30 -25.83 3.48 8.19
C ILE A 30 -24.35 3.19 8.47
N SER A 31 -24.00 1.93 8.72
CA SER A 31 -22.62 1.45 8.85
C SER A 31 -21.75 1.76 7.63
N TRP A 32 -22.27 1.69 6.40
CA TRP A 32 -21.51 2.03 5.19
C TRP A 32 -21.22 3.55 5.12
N ILE A 33 -22.20 4.38 5.47
CA ILE A 33 -22.01 5.83 5.60
C ILE A 33 -20.94 6.15 6.64
N PHE A 34 -20.97 5.52 7.81
CA PHE A 34 -20.01 5.78 8.88
C PHE A 34 -18.58 5.34 8.51
N ARG A 35 -18.43 4.20 7.81
CA ARG A 35 -17.15 3.72 7.27
C ARG A 35 -16.54 4.70 6.27
N LEU A 36 -17.36 5.26 5.38
CA LEU A 36 -16.89 6.23 4.37
C LEU A 36 -16.67 7.64 4.96
N THR A 37 -17.44 8.00 5.99
CA THR A 37 -17.39 9.33 6.61
C THR A 37 -16.09 9.57 7.36
N TRP A 38 -15.54 8.58 8.06
CA TRP A 38 -14.33 8.77 8.88
C TRP A 38 -13.07 9.10 8.03
N PRO A 39 -12.74 8.38 6.95
CA PRO A 39 -11.67 8.77 6.03
C PRO A 39 -11.88 10.16 5.41
N MET A 40 -13.13 10.52 5.08
CA MET A 40 -13.45 11.86 4.55
C MET A 40 -13.19 12.98 5.56
N ILE A 41 -13.40 12.74 6.86
CA ILE A 41 -13.03 13.70 7.91
C ILE A 41 -11.51 13.91 7.93
N VAL A 42 -10.72 12.84 7.83
CA VAL A 42 -9.24 12.93 7.80
C VAL A 42 -8.77 13.73 6.58
N ILE A 43 -9.36 13.49 5.40
CA ILE A 43 -9.09 14.28 4.19
C ILE A 43 -9.52 15.74 4.39
N GLY A 44 -10.67 15.98 5.02
CA GLY A 44 -11.15 17.32 5.35
C GLY A 44 -10.17 18.09 6.25
N ILE A 45 -9.62 17.44 7.28
CA ILE A 45 -8.60 18.02 8.16
C ILE A 45 -7.33 18.33 7.35
N SER A 46 -6.87 17.42 6.50
CA SER A 46 -5.74 17.67 5.60
C SER A 46 -5.96 18.92 4.74
N PHE A 47 -7.17 19.08 4.18
CA PHE A 47 -7.53 20.24 3.38
C PHE A 47 -7.47 21.55 4.17
N LEU A 48 -7.86 21.55 5.45
CA LEU A 48 -7.70 22.71 6.34
C LEU A 48 -6.22 23.10 6.52
N PHE A 49 -5.31 22.13 6.63
CA PHE A 49 -3.87 22.42 6.69
C PHE A 49 -3.35 23.02 5.38
N PHE A 50 -3.82 22.52 4.22
CA PHE A 50 -3.53 23.15 2.93
C PHE A 50 -4.04 24.61 2.88
N LEU A 51 -5.26 24.87 3.33
CA LEU A 51 -5.81 26.23 3.43
C LEU A 51 -4.97 27.12 4.34
N GLY A 52 -4.53 26.59 5.49
CA GLY A 52 -3.64 27.27 6.42
C GLY A 52 -2.31 27.67 5.79
N TYR A 53 -1.76 26.85 4.89
CA TYR A 53 -0.60 27.20 4.08
C TYR A 53 -0.88 28.35 3.10
N PHE A 54 -1.99 28.30 2.36
CA PHE A 54 -2.35 29.35 1.41
C PHE A 54 -2.54 30.72 2.07
N THR A 55 -3.09 30.77 3.28
CA THR A 55 -3.32 32.02 4.02
C THR A 55 -2.04 32.64 4.59
N ARG A 56 -0.99 31.85 4.85
CA ARG A 56 0.28 32.30 5.46
C ARG A 56 1.51 32.19 4.54
N ARG A 57 1.30 32.21 3.22
CA ARG A 57 2.40 32.31 2.25
C ARG A 57 3.31 33.51 2.61
N PRO A 58 4.65 33.37 2.70
CA PRO A 58 5.48 32.20 2.35
C PRO A 58 5.99 31.33 3.52
N TYR A 59 5.82 31.72 4.78
CA TYR A 59 6.50 31.08 5.94
C TYR A 59 5.85 29.77 6.43
N GLY A 60 4.74 29.36 5.84
CA GLY A 60 3.95 28.20 6.27
C GLY A 60 4.39 26.83 5.74
N ALA A 61 5.58 26.68 5.14
CA ALA A 61 5.97 25.44 4.46
C ALA A 61 5.90 24.20 5.37
N GLY A 62 6.18 24.35 6.66
CA GLY A 62 6.06 23.28 7.65
C GLY A 62 4.64 22.71 7.82
N LEU A 63 3.58 23.47 7.51
CA LEU A 63 2.20 22.97 7.55
C LEU A 63 1.89 21.96 6.44
N LEU A 64 2.67 21.93 5.35
CA LEU A 64 2.45 20.98 4.25
C LEU A 64 2.82 19.55 4.62
N VAL A 65 3.73 19.34 5.57
CA VAL A 65 4.11 18.00 6.02
C VAL A 65 2.92 17.28 6.65
N PRO A 66 2.27 17.79 7.72
CA PRO A 66 1.09 17.16 8.27
C PRO A 66 -0.08 17.16 7.28
N ALA A 67 -0.20 18.16 6.40
CA ALA A 67 -1.21 18.16 5.34
C ALA A 67 -1.06 16.95 4.42
N GLY A 68 0.14 16.71 3.89
CA GLY A 68 0.43 15.62 2.96
C GLY A 68 0.34 14.24 3.59
N ILE A 69 0.78 14.11 4.85
CA ILE A 69 0.62 12.87 5.62
C ILE A 69 -0.87 12.54 5.77
N LEU A 70 -1.66 13.48 6.29
CA LEU A 70 -3.10 13.27 6.51
C LEU A 70 -3.85 13.06 5.20
N LEU A 71 -3.46 13.72 4.11
CA LEU A 71 -4.04 13.51 2.79
C LEU A 71 -3.85 12.06 2.35
N THR A 72 -2.59 11.59 2.40
CA THR A 72 -2.23 10.25 1.94
C THR A 72 -2.84 9.18 2.83
N VAL A 73 -2.84 9.38 4.16
CA VAL A 73 -3.53 8.49 5.11
C VAL A 73 -5.03 8.46 4.84
N GLY A 74 -5.66 9.62 4.64
CA GLY A 74 -7.09 9.70 4.35
C GLY A 74 -7.47 8.96 3.07
N ILE A 75 -6.68 9.14 2.00
CA ILE A 75 -6.86 8.39 0.74
C ILE A 75 -6.63 6.89 0.94
N THR A 76 -5.59 6.51 1.68
CA THR A 76 -5.26 5.11 2.01
C THR A 76 -6.40 4.46 2.79
N LEU A 77 -7.00 5.15 3.76
CA LEU A 77 -8.16 4.66 4.51
C LEU A 77 -9.39 4.52 3.62
N LEU A 78 -9.65 5.49 2.74
CA LEU A 78 -10.77 5.46 1.82
C LEU A 78 -10.67 4.27 0.85
N LEU A 79 -9.49 4.03 0.30
CA LEU A 79 -9.19 2.87 -0.55
C LEU A 79 -9.26 1.56 0.24
N GLY A 80 -8.85 1.56 1.51
CA GLY A 80 -8.92 0.41 2.41
C GLY A 80 -10.36 -0.07 2.66
N GLU A 81 -11.29 0.85 2.93
CA GLU A 81 -12.72 0.52 3.07
C GLU A 81 -13.39 0.12 1.74
N THR A 82 -12.86 0.56 0.60
CA THR A 82 -13.46 0.29 -0.73
C THR A 82 -12.98 -1.04 -1.33
N PHE A 83 -11.69 -1.36 -1.21
CA PHE A 83 -11.09 -2.54 -1.85
C PHE A 83 -10.71 -3.61 -0.83
N SER A 84 -9.73 -3.32 0.03
CA SER A 84 -9.32 -4.10 1.20
C SER A 84 -8.02 -3.50 1.74
N TYR A 85 -7.86 -3.51 3.06
CA TYR A 85 -6.65 -3.02 3.74
C TYR A 85 -5.38 -3.78 3.36
N GLU A 86 -5.50 -5.03 2.91
CA GLU A 86 -4.34 -5.87 2.52
C GLU A 86 -3.58 -5.33 1.30
N TRP A 87 -4.23 -4.63 0.38
CA TRP A 87 -3.55 -4.07 -0.81
C TRP A 87 -3.07 -2.63 -0.59
N VAL A 88 -3.65 -1.96 0.40
CA VAL A 88 -3.56 -0.51 0.55
C VAL A 88 -2.58 -0.10 1.65
N TRP A 89 -2.19 -1.03 2.54
CA TRP A 89 -1.24 -0.75 3.62
C TRP A 89 0.11 -0.11 3.21
N PRO A 90 0.69 -0.33 1.99
CA PRO A 90 1.91 0.37 1.60
C PRO A 90 1.71 1.88 1.49
N GLY A 91 0.45 2.33 1.32
CA GLY A 91 0.06 3.73 1.36
C GLY A 91 0.38 4.41 2.70
N PHE A 92 0.34 3.68 3.83
CA PHE A 92 0.74 4.23 5.12
C PHE A 92 2.26 4.53 5.18
N ILE A 93 3.08 3.73 4.50
CA ILE A 93 4.53 3.99 4.37
C ILE A 93 4.78 5.18 3.44
N ALA A 94 3.97 5.32 2.38
CA ALA A 94 4.07 6.44 1.45
C ALA A 94 3.63 7.77 2.08
N ALA A 95 2.78 7.77 3.11
CA ALA A 95 2.24 8.99 3.72
C ALA A 95 3.30 10.00 4.22
N PRO A 96 4.30 9.64 5.04
CA PRO A 96 5.39 10.54 5.39
C PRO A 96 6.21 10.98 4.17
N ALA A 97 6.36 10.12 3.15
CA ALA A 97 7.08 10.45 1.93
C ALA A 97 6.40 11.58 1.15
N VAL A 98 5.08 11.51 0.98
CA VAL A 98 4.28 12.53 0.29
C VAL A 98 4.32 13.84 1.06
N GLY A 99 4.18 13.82 2.39
CA GLY A 99 4.30 15.02 3.24
C GLY A 99 5.66 15.71 3.09
N LEU A 100 6.75 14.95 3.11
CA LEU A 100 8.10 15.48 2.88
C LEU A 100 8.31 15.98 1.44
N TRP A 101 7.71 15.31 0.45
CA TRP A 101 7.77 15.73 -0.96
C TRP A 101 7.04 17.07 -1.20
N LEU A 102 5.90 17.28 -0.55
CA LEU A 102 5.20 18.57 -0.54
C LEU A 102 6.05 19.66 0.11
N LEU A 103 6.73 19.37 1.22
CA LEU A 103 7.66 20.32 1.83
C LEU A 103 8.84 20.65 0.89
N TYR A 104 9.41 19.66 0.21
CA TYR A 104 10.51 19.87 -0.73
C TYR A 104 10.10 20.75 -1.93
N THR A 105 8.88 20.57 -2.45
CA THR A 105 8.42 21.31 -3.65
C THR A 105 7.99 22.74 -3.34
N PHE A 106 7.36 22.96 -2.18
CA PHE A 106 6.74 24.24 -1.81
C PHE A 106 7.48 25.05 -0.73
N GLY A 107 8.50 24.46 -0.08
CA GLY A 107 9.35 25.09 0.92
C GLY A 107 10.77 25.35 0.44
N ASP A 108 11.72 25.36 1.38
CA ASP A 108 13.14 25.42 1.08
C ASP A 108 13.58 24.09 0.46
N ARG A 109 14.00 24.13 -0.80
CA ARG A 109 14.39 22.96 -1.61
C ARG A 109 15.68 22.31 -1.12
N ALA A 110 15.69 21.83 0.13
CA ALA A 110 16.83 21.19 0.75
C ALA A 110 17.05 19.81 0.08
N PRO A 111 18.15 19.61 -0.67
CA PRO A 111 18.39 18.37 -1.41
C PRO A 111 18.54 17.15 -0.47
N GLY A 112 18.95 17.37 0.78
CA GLY A 112 19.03 16.33 1.81
C GLY A 112 17.69 15.64 2.13
N LEU A 113 16.55 16.33 1.92
CA LEU A 113 15.23 15.79 2.22
C LEU A 113 14.80 14.72 1.20
N LEU A 114 15.39 14.70 0.01
CA LEU A 114 15.05 13.75 -1.05
C LEU A 114 15.49 12.33 -0.76
N VAL A 115 16.51 12.14 0.08
CA VAL A 115 16.96 10.80 0.48
C VAL A 115 15.85 10.06 1.23
N PRO A 116 15.29 10.57 2.35
CA PRO A 116 14.19 9.89 3.02
C PRO A 116 12.93 9.81 2.16
N ILE A 117 12.62 10.81 1.33
CA ILE A 117 11.48 10.76 0.39
C ILE A 117 11.66 9.58 -0.59
N GLY A 118 12.83 9.45 -1.21
CA GLY A 118 13.12 8.39 -2.17
C GLY A 118 13.12 7.02 -1.53
N ILE A 119 13.68 6.88 -0.33
CA ILE A 119 13.66 5.61 0.42
C ILE A 119 12.22 5.20 0.71
N LEU A 120 11.41 6.10 1.29
CA LEU A 120 10.03 5.79 1.68
C LEU A 120 9.14 5.49 0.47
N LEU A 121 9.24 6.27 -0.62
CA LEU A 121 8.48 6.02 -1.85
C LEU A 121 8.87 4.71 -2.52
N THR A 122 10.17 4.42 -2.59
CA THR A 122 10.62 3.16 -3.19
C THR A 122 10.16 1.99 -2.33
N THR A 123 10.31 2.08 -1.00
CA THR A 123 9.88 1.04 -0.06
C THR A 123 8.38 0.79 -0.17
N ALA A 124 7.56 1.84 -0.22
CA ALA A 124 6.12 1.72 -0.43
C ALA A 124 5.78 1.07 -1.78
N GLY A 125 6.49 1.44 -2.86
CA GLY A 125 6.32 0.84 -4.18
C GLY A 125 6.71 -0.64 -4.23
N ILE A 126 7.80 -1.02 -3.56
CA ILE A 126 8.27 -2.41 -3.41
C ILE A 126 7.23 -3.22 -2.64
N CYS A 127 6.74 -2.71 -1.51
CA CYS A 127 5.70 -3.37 -0.73
C CYS A 127 4.40 -3.54 -1.52
N LEU A 128 3.99 -2.51 -2.26
CA LEU A 128 2.80 -2.58 -3.13
C LEU A 128 2.98 -3.64 -4.23
N PHE A 129 4.14 -3.65 -4.89
CA PHE A 129 4.44 -4.67 -5.90
C PHE A 129 4.47 -6.08 -5.28
N ALA A 130 5.12 -6.24 -4.12
CA ALA A 130 5.20 -7.52 -3.43
C ALA A 130 3.82 -8.07 -3.04
N THR A 131 2.93 -7.20 -2.55
CA THR A 131 1.55 -7.55 -2.27
C THR A 131 0.80 -7.89 -3.56
N VAL A 132 0.80 -7.02 -4.59
CA VAL A 132 0.14 -7.19 -5.90
C VAL A 132 0.48 -8.54 -6.55
N PHE A 133 1.75 -8.91 -6.56
CA PHE A 133 2.23 -10.14 -7.21
C PHE A 133 2.43 -11.32 -6.25
N ASN A 134 2.14 -11.15 -4.97
CA ASN A 134 2.41 -12.12 -3.90
C ASN A 134 3.83 -12.74 -4.02
N ALA A 135 4.82 -11.86 -4.21
CA ALA A 135 6.19 -12.21 -4.59
C ALA A 135 7.23 -11.75 -3.56
N TRP A 136 6.89 -11.82 -2.27
CA TRP A 136 7.75 -11.41 -1.16
C TRP A 136 9.16 -12.02 -1.20
N ASP A 137 9.27 -13.28 -1.60
CA ASP A 137 10.56 -14.00 -1.68
C ASP A 137 11.50 -13.47 -2.77
N ILE A 138 10.98 -12.74 -3.77
CA ILE A 138 11.76 -12.22 -4.89
C ILE A 138 12.02 -10.73 -4.72
N VAL A 139 11.09 -10.01 -4.09
CA VAL A 139 11.07 -8.56 -4.07
C VAL A 139 11.94 -7.97 -2.93
N TRP A 140 12.36 -8.80 -1.97
CA TRP A 140 13.22 -8.38 -0.86
C TRP A 140 14.53 -7.65 -1.25
N PRO A 141 15.24 -7.98 -2.34
CA PRO A 141 16.43 -7.23 -2.75
C PRO A 141 16.09 -5.80 -3.15
N GLY A 142 14.83 -5.52 -3.48
CA GLY A 142 14.33 -4.18 -3.71
C GLY A 142 14.56 -3.25 -2.52
N PHE A 143 14.52 -3.75 -1.27
CA PHE A 143 14.79 -2.90 -0.10
C PHE A 143 16.22 -2.35 -0.09
N ILE A 144 17.18 -3.06 -0.70
CA ILE A 144 18.57 -2.58 -0.90
C ILE A 144 18.61 -1.48 -1.98
N MET A 145 17.70 -1.51 -2.94
CA MET A 145 17.55 -0.49 -3.98
C MET A 145 16.95 0.82 -3.46
N ALA A 146 16.17 0.78 -2.37
CA ALA A 146 15.52 1.98 -1.82
C ALA A 146 16.52 3.08 -1.39
N PRO A 147 17.60 2.79 -0.65
CA PRO A 147 18.69 3.75 -0.41
C PRO A 147 19.38 4.22 -1.69
N ALA A 148 19.57 3.33 -2.68
CA ALA A 148 20.22 3.69 -3.94
C ALA A 148 19.41 4.75 -4.69
N ILE A 149 18.09 4.59 -4.75
CA ILE A 149 17.18 5.57 -5.37
C ILE A 149 17.17 6.86 -4.55
N GLY A 150 17.09 6.80 -3.22
CA GLY A 150 17.17 7.99 -2.37
C GLY A 150 18.44 8.82 -2.59
N LEU A 151 19.60 8.16 -2.66
CA LEU A 151 20.89 8.80 -2.97
C LEU A 151 20.95 9.33 -4.40
N PHE A 152 20.39 8.62 -5.37
CA PHE A 152 20.30 9.07 -6.75
C PHE A 152 19.44 10.33 -6.91
N LEU A 153 18.32 10.42 -6.19
CA LEU A 153 17.50 11.64 -6.15
C LEU A 153 18.26 12.81 -5.53
N LEU A 154 19.06 12.58 -4.48
CA LEU A 154 19.93 13.62 -3.92
C LEU A 154 20.98 14.08 -4.94
N TYR A 155 21.58 13.16 -5.68
CA TYR A 155 22.54 13.51 -6.75
C TYR A 155 21.90 14.41 -7.81
N LEU A 156 20.66 14.12 -8.22
CA LEU A 156 19.97 14.87 -9.28
C LEU A 156 19.60 16.30 -8.85
N ALA A 157 19.18 16.47 -7.60
CA ALA A 157 18.68 17.74 -7.07
C ALA A 157 19.70 18.56 -6.27
N GLY A 158 20.78 17.93 -5.83
CA GLY A 158 21.90 18.58 -5.14
C GLY A 158 22.95 19.09 -6.11
N ASN A 159 24.19 19.20 -5.62
CA ASN A 159 25.31 19.77 -6.37
C ASN A 159 25.97 18.81 -7.37
N ARG A 160 25.30 17.69 -7.72
CA ARG A 160 25.81 16.63 -8.61
C ARG A 160 27.22 16.14 -8.27
N GLU A 161 27.49 15.90 -6.99
CA GLU A 161 28.79 15.41 -6.55
C GLU A 161 29.02 13.98 -7.08
N PRO A 162 30.08 13.74 -7.88
CA PRO A 162 30.30 12.43 -8.49
C PRO A 162 30.61 11.34 -7.47
N GLY A 163 31.06 11.70 -6.26
CA GLY A 163 31.33 10.76 -5.17
C GLY A 163 30.10 9.96 -4.72
N LEU A 164 28.89 10.52 -4.87
CA LEU A 164 27.66 9.82 -4.48
C LEU A 164 27.26 8.70 -5.44
N LEU A 165 27.71 8.76 -6.71
CA LEU A 165 27.36 7.76 -7.72
C LEU A 165 27.99 6.41 -7.43
N ILE A 166 29.16 6.38 -6.77
CA ILE A 166 29.87 5.14 -6.45
C ILE A 166 28.98 4.23 -5.57
N PRO A 167 28.47 4.68 -4.41
CA PRO A 167 27.51 3.90 -3.61
C PRO A 167 26.25 3.50 -4.40
N VAL A 168 25.69 4.42 -5.19
CA VAL A 168 24.46 4.17 -5.96
C VAL A 168 24.65 3.02 -6.94
N PHE A 169 25.75 3.02 -7.70
CA PHE A 169 26.05 1.95 -8.64
C PHE A 169 26.29 0.61 -7.94
N ILE A 170 27.01 0.60 -6.81
CA ILE A 170 27.25 -0.62 -6.03
C ILE A 170 25.93 -1.20 -5.52
N LEU A 171 25.10 -0.39 -4.85
CA LEU A 171 23.82 -0.83 -4.30
C LEU A 171 22.86 -1.32 -5.38
N THR A 172 22.77 -0.59 -6.49
CA THR A 172 21.88 -0.95 -7.62
C THR A 172 22.34 -2.26 -8.25
N SER A 173 23.66 -2.43 -8.46
CA SER A 173 24.20 -3.66 -9.03
C SER A 173 23.93 -4.87 -8.14
N ILE A 174 24.17 -4.74 -6.82
CA ILE A 174 23.92 -5.81 -5.86
C ILE A 174 22.42 -6.17 -5.82
N SER A 175 21.53 -5.18 -5.79
CA SER A 175 20.09 -5.42 -5.77
C SER A 175 19.61 -6.14 -7.03
N VAL A 176 20.06 -5.71 -8.21
CA VAL A 176 19.72 -6.33 -9.50
C VAL A 176 20.24 -7.77 -9.59
N LEU A 177 21.48 -8.02 -9.14
CA LEU A 177 22.05 -9.37 -9.13
C LEU A 177 21.26 -10.31 -8.22
N LEU A 178 20.94 -9.87 -7.00
CA LEU A 178 20.13 -10.65 -6.07
C LEU A 178 18.73 -10.89 -6.62
N PHE A 179 18.04 -9.86 -7.12
CA PHE A 179 16.73 -10.01 -7.74
C PHE A 179 16.76 -11.03 -8.90
N SER A 180 17.79 -10.96 -9.75
CA SER A 180 17.98 -11.91 -10.86
C SER A 180 18.16 -13.35 -10.38
N ILE A 181 18.95 -13.58 -9.32
CA ILE A 181 19.18 -14.92 -8.77
C ILE A 181 17.90 -15.50 -8.18
N PHE A 182 17.16 -14.72 -7.39
CA PHE A 182 15.92 -15.17 -6.75
C PHE A 182 14.79 -15.41 -7.76
N CYS A 183 14.69 -14.56 -8.80
CA CYS A 183 13.74 -14.74 -9.89
C CYS A 183 13.97 -16.08 -10.63
N LEU A 184 15.22 -16.39 -10.97
CA LEU A 184 15.60 -17.66 -11.58
C LEU A 184 15.35 -18.85 -10.65
N GLY A 185 15.63 -18.68 -9.35
CA GLY A 185 15.35 -19.69 -8.34
C GLY A 185 13.89 -20.14 -8.35
N ARG A 186 12.93 -19.21 -8.24
CA ARG A 186 11.49 -19.52 -8.24
C ARG A 186 11.06 -20.27 -9.51
N PHE A 187 11.58 -19.87 -10.66
CA PHE A 187 11.31 -20.55 -11.93
C PHE A 187 11.85 -21.98 -11.97
N ALA A 188 13.08 -22.19 -11.49
CA ALA A 188 13.70 -23.52 -11.44
C ALA A 188 12.97 -24.48 -10.50
N TRP A 189 12.49 -24.01 -9.35
CA TRP A 189 11.66 -24.82 -8.45
C TRP A 189 10.35 -25.25 -9.11
N THR A 190 9.64 -24.33 -9.77
CA THR A 190 8.41 -24.64 -10.51
C THR A 190 8.65 -25.68 -11.61
N PHE A 191 9.73 -25.53 -12.38
CA PHE A 191 10.10 -26.48 -13.42
C PHE A 191 10.44 -27.86 -12.82
N LYS A 192 11.15 -27.89 -11.67
CA LYS A 192 11.45 -29.13 -10.96
C LYS A 192 10.18 -29.84 -10.46
N TYR A 193 9.21 -29.10 -9.93
CA TYR A 193 7.94 -29.66 -9.48
C TYR A 193 7.10 -30.19 -10.65
N ILE A 194 7.08 -29.50 -11.79
CA ILE A 194 6.38 -29.95 -13.00
C ILE A 194 7.04 -31.20 -13.58
N ALA A 195 8.37 -31.19 -13.73
CA ALA A 195 9.11 -32.33 -14.23
C ALA A 195 8.98 -33.55 -13.30
N GLY A 196 9.06 -33.34 -11.98
CA GLY A 196 8.83 -34.37 -10.97
C GLY A 196 7.40 -34.90 -10.99
N GLY A 197 6.40 -34.03 -11.08
CA GLY A 197 4.99 -34.42 -11.19
C GLY A 197 4.69 -35.20 -12.47
N ALA A 198 5.25 -34.77 -13.60
CA ALA A 198 5.16 -35.50 -14.87
C ALA A 198 5.80 -36.90 -14.77
N LEU A 199 6.93 -37.02 -14.06
CA LEU A 199 7.60 -38.30 -13.85
C LEU A 199 6.78 -39.25 -12.96
N VAL A 200 6.17 -38.73 -11.88
CA VAL A 200 5.28 -39.50 -11.02
C VAL A 200 4.05 -39.98 -11.81
N PHE A 201 3.48 -39.11 -12.63
CA PHE A 201 2.32 -39.46 -13.48
C PHE A 201 2.69 -40.51 -14.53
N ALA A 202 3.85 -40.36 -15.19
CA ALA A 202 4.37 -41.34 -16.14
C ALA A 202 4.66 -42.69 -15.46
N GLY A 203 5.23 -42.68 -14.26
CA GLY A 203 5.45 -43.88 -13.46
C GLY A 203 4.14 -44.60 -13.12
N LEU A 204 3.12 -43.85 -12.67
CA LEU A 204 1.80 -44.41 -12.34
C LEU A 204 1.09 -45.00 -13.57
N ALA A 205 1.14 -44.29 -14.71
CA ALA A 205 0.56 -44.77 -15.97
C ALA A 205 1.21 -46.07 -16.46
N THR A 206 2.51 -46.25 -16.20
CA THR A 206 3.24 -47.46 -16.55
C THR A 206 2.81 -48.66 -15.70
N ILE A 207 2.53 -48.45 -14.41
CA ILE A 207 2.06 -49.50 -13.49
C ILE A 207 0.60 -49.88 -13.77
N LEU A 208 -0.25 -48.92 -14.12
CA LEU A 208 -1.66 -49.16 -14.45
C LEU A 208 -1.86 -49.86 -15.80
N LYS A 209 -0.82 -49.92 -16.63
CA LYS A 209 -0.81 -50.71 -17.86
C LYS A 209 -0.67 -52.20 -17.50
N LYS A 210 -1.75 -52.76 -16.92
CA LYS A 210 -1.91 -54.20 -16.70
C LYS A 210 -1.76 -54.90 -18.06
N PRO A 211 -0.92 -55.96 -18.19
CA PRO A 211 -0.79 -56.69 -19.44
C PRO A 211 -2.14 -57.35 -19.73
N GLY A 212 -2.74 -56.98 -20.87
CA GLY A 212 -3.91 -57.66 -21.40
C GLY A 212 -3.50 -59.08 -21.76
N ASP A 213 -4.18 -60.04 -21.12
CA ASP A 213 -4.13 -61.47 -21.33
C ASP A 213 -4.26 -61.80 -22.83
N SER A 214 -3.16 -62.12 -23.50
CA SER A 214 -3.20 -62.66 -24.86
C SER A 214 -3.27 -64.19 -24.77
N ASN A 215 -4.51 -64.68 -24.71
CA ASN A 215 -4.90 -66.07 -24.94
C ASN A 215 -4.00 -66.74 -25.99
N HIS A 216 -3.14 -67.66 -25.53
CA HIS A 216 -2.55 -68.67 -26.39
C HIS A 216 -3.59 -69.80 -26.57
N ASN A 217 -4.52 -69.60 -27.50
CA ASN A 217 -5.23 -70.72 -28.11
C ASN A 217 -4.38 -71.24 -29.27
N GLY A 218 -3.42 -72.09 -28.93
CA GLY A 218 -2.69 -72.92 -29.88
C GLY A 218 -3.07 -74.38 -29.66
N TYR A 219 -3.78 -74.93 -30.65
CA TYR A 219 -4.07 -76.34 -30.93
C TYR A 219 -5.14 -77.05 -30.10
#